data_AF-G0PKI6-F1
#
_entry.id   AF-G0PKI6-F1
#
_cell.length_a   1.000
_cell.length_b   1.000
_cell.length_c   1.000
_cell.angle_alpha   90.00
_cell.angle_beta   90.00
_cell.angle_gamma   90.00
#
_symmetry.space_group_name_H-M   'P 1'
#
loop_
_entity.id
_entity.type
_entity.pdbx_description
1 polymer ?
#
loop_
_entity_poly.entity_id
_entity_poly.type
_entity_poly.pdbx_seq_one_letter_code
_entity_poly.pdbx_strand_id
1 'polypeptide(L)'
;MQQEREVTIEYKTENTNTTDKSKEQSNLTSLKRRLLLANQRIVKTPRVKLSSSDSEYQNHLKIYASSGKFPIRISHRLCQICQIIKPVDDIVMLTDEVEKLFILLFALFRKKVIVEATVRLYRQPALYTCYSHFGETSSEILKMFGVTTAVGIFRARQRKVSQIVKFANHMSGKLIEEGRILNFAYLFMLQYPEASVSSCKFRTFSEAVVGPMIKAEDIPIERTIECHTIETEQIIPKCFRQPRKQRLENEEEGYSSSMLRIIKQEPLNLPATCTPSFQNEYDSSSSVLFQTPIQCCYCLEIREKENMVYIAKTRYRLNQWGEQLGEEFSDRVKSNVINYMCRKHFSPIDFNPRGRLRRAAIPNVVPPPEIHMFKIEGDDFVKVKEEELRDGADEDVEIDIEN
;
A
#
# COMPACT_ATOMS: atom_id res chain seq x y z
N MET A 1 20.20 38.24 10.73
CA MET A 1 19.27 38.33 11.89
C MET A 1 19.37 37.04 12.67
N GLN A 2 20.00 37.06 13.83
CA GLN A 2 19.97 35.92 14.76
C GLN A 2 18.69 36.04 15.61
N GLN A 3 17.81 35.05 15.52
CA GLN A 3 16.71 34.89 16.46
C GLN A 3 17.22 34.07 17.62
N GLU A 4 17.41 34.70 18.76
CA GLU A 4 17.63 33.98 20.01
C GLU A 4 16.30 33.39 20.49
N ARG A 5 16.31 32.09 20.77
CA ARG A 5 15.17 31.36 21.29
C ARG A 5 15.44 31.05 22.74
N GLU A 6 14.72 31.71 23.63
CA GLU A 6 14.73 31.38 25.04
C GLU A 6 13.65 30.31 25.28
N VAL A 7 14.08 29.13 25.74
CA VAL A 7 13.17 28.02 26.08
C VAL A 7 13.15 27.89 27.59
N THR A 8 12.06 28.32 28.22
CA THR A 8 11.83 28.15 29.65
C THR A 8 11.06 26.85 29.88
N ILE A 9 11.61 25.95 30.69
CA ILE A 9 10.99 24.67 31.04
C ILE A 9 10.45 24.78 32.46
N GLU A 10 9.13 24.85 32.60
CA GLU A 10 8.48 24.79 33.91
C GLU A 10 8.06 23.36 34.25
N TYR A 11 8.43 22.91 35.46
CA TYR A 11 8.05 21.61 35.99
C TYR A 11 6.83 21.80 36.91
N LYS A 12 5.65 21.40 36.46
CA LYS A 12 4.49 21.25 37.34
C LYS A 12 4.32 19.80 37.75
N THR A 13 4.51 19.53 39.03
CA THR A 13 4.09 18.28 39.67
C THR A 13 2.66 18.45 40.17
N GLU A 14 1.70 17.86 39.49
CA GLU A 14 0.35 17.71 40.01
C GLU A 14 0.33 16.58 41.05
N ASN A 15 0.10 16.95 42.32
CA ASN A 15 -0.21 16.00 43.38
C ASN A 15 -1.73 15.83 43.43
N THR A 16 -2.25 14.75 42.83
CA THR A 16 -3.63 14.33 43.03
C THR A 16 -3.76 13.65 44.39
N ASN A 17 -4.03 14.44 45.43
CA ASN A 17 -4.49 13.94 46.72
C ASN A 17 -6.02 13.86 46.71
N THR A 18 -6.56 12.73 46.26
CA THR A 18 -7.93 12.33 46.59
C THR A 18 -7.87 11.36 47.75
N THR A 19 -8.25 11.85 48.93
CA THR A 19 -8.63 11.04 50.09
C THR A 19 -9.85 10.20 49.74
N ASP A 20 -9.69 8.88 49.71
CA ASP A 20 -10.69 7.99 50.28
C ASP A 20 -10.08 6.64 50.69
N LYS A 21 -10.45 6.20 51.89
CA LYS A 21 -9.92 5.02 52.58
C LYS A 21 -10.76 3.79 52.24
N SER A 22 -10.15 2.76 51.68
CA SER A 22 -10.29 1.37 52.15
C SER A 22 -9.38 0.40 51.39
N LYS A 23 -8.63 -0.39 52.17
CA LYS A 23 -7.93 -1.68 51.95
C LYS A 23 -8.17 -2.33 50.57
N GLU A 24 -7.17 -2.85 49.84
CA GLU A 24 -6.30 -3.97 50.23
C GLU A 24 -5.16 -4.17 49.19
N GLN A 25 -4.14 -4.94 49.56
CA GLN A 25 -2.82 -5.09 48.93
C GLN A 25 -2.82 -5.58 47.47
N SER A 26 -2.01 -4.94 46.61
CA SER A 26 -1.02 -5.65 45.78
C SER A 26 -0.01 -4.68 45.16
N ASN A 27 1.26 -5.10 45.19
CA ASN A 27 2.43 -4.37 44.72
C ASN A 27 2.36 -4.14 43.20
N LEU A 28 2.29 -2.88 42.78
CA LEU A 28 2.69 -2.47 41.43
C LEU A 28 3.36 -1.09 41.51
N THR A 29 4.63 -1.04 41.12
CA THR A 29 5.44 0.18 41.01
C THR A 29 4.80 1.16 40.03
N SER A 30 4.11 2.18 40.56
CA SER A 30 3.48 3.23 39.77
C SER A 30 4.55 4.13 39.15
N LEU A 31 4.84 3.91 37.87
CA LEU A 31 5.66 4.80 37.06
C LEU A 31 4.93 6.14 36.89
N LYS A 32 5.25 7.12 37.77
CA LYS A 32 4.80 8.52 37.66
C LYS A 32 5.24 9.08 36.30
N ARG A 33 4.31 9.15 35.34
CA ARG A 33 4.56 9.84 34.07
C ARG A 33 4.60 11.35 34.33
N ARG A 34 5.80 11.93 34.22
CA ARG A 34 5.99 13.38 34.14
C ARG A 34 5.51 13.87 32.77
N LEU A 35 4.45 14.67 32.74
CA LEU A 35 4.05 15.41 31.54
C LEU A 35 4.85 16.72 31.51
N LEU A 36 5.59 16.94 30.43
CA LEU A 36 6.33 18.19 30.19
C LEU A 36 5.47 19.11 29.31
N LEU A 37 5.00 20.21 29.88
CA LEU A 37 4.39 21.30 29.13
C LEU A 37 5.49 22.29 28.73
N ALA A 38 5.98 22.17 27.49
CA ALA A 38 6.91 23.15 26.94
C ALA A 38 6.12 24.32 26.35
N ASN A 39 6.12 25.46 27.04
CA ASN A 39 5.46 26.66 26.56
C ASN A 39 6.48 27.54 25.82
N GLN A 40 6.43 27.57 24.48
CA GLN A 40 7.33 28.40 23.67
C GLN A 40 6.76 29.82 23.57
N ARG A 41 7.35 30.76 24.30
CA ARG A 41 7.04 32.18 24.15
C ARG A 41 8.08 32.82 23.23
N ILE A 42 7.64 33.26 22.06
CA ILE A 42 8.51 34.03 21.15
C ILE A 42 8.62 35.45 21.72
N VAL A 43 9.71 35.71 22.43
CA VAL A 43 10.03 37.06 22.93
C VAL A 43 10.49 37.90 21.74
N LYS A 44 9.74 38.95 21.42
CA LYS A 44 10.16 39.95 20.45
C LYS A 44 11.15 40.87 21.17
N THR A 45 12.43 40.76 20.86
CA THR A 45 13.43 41.72 21.33
C THR A 45 13.06 43.13 20.84
N PRO A 46 13.06 44.14 21.72
CA PRO A 46 12.82 45.51 21.31
C PRO A 46 13.93 45.95 20.35
N ARG A 47 13.53 46.50 19.20
CA ARG A 47 14.44 46.98 18.17
C ARG A 47 15.34 48.07 18.77
N VAL A 48 16.63 47.78 18.87
CA VAL A 48 17.67 48.82 19.03
C VAL A 48 17.55 49.74 17.82
N LYS A 49 17.24 51.02 18.06
CA LYS A 49 17.23 52.06 17.04
C LYS A 49 18.69 52.31 16.63
N LEU A 50 19.15 51.61 15.59
CA LEU A 50 20.36 52.00 14.89
C LEU A 50 20.03 53.24 14.07
N SER A 51 20.63 54.35 14.45
CA SER A 51 20.67 55.59 13.68
C SER A 51 21.88 55.52 12.76
N SER A 52 21.67 55.32 11.47
CA SER A 52 22.58 55.83 10.45
C SER A 52 21.91 55.79 9.08
N SER A 53 21.96 56.97 8.46
CA SER A 53 21.75 57.26 7.05
C SER A 53 22.42 56.25 6.14
N ASP A 54 21.65 55.62 5.26
CA ASP A 54 22.04 55.26 3.89
C ASP A 54 20.78 54.92 3.08
N SER A 55 20.49 55.75 2.09
CA SER A 55 19.17 55.88 1.46
C SER A 55 19.03 55.22 0.09
N GLU A 56 19.68 54.08 -0.17
CA GLU A 56 19.54 53.40 -1.48
C GLU A 56 19.16 51.92 -1.43
N TYR A 57 19.15 51.27 -0.27
CA TYR A 57 18.76 49.85 -0.15
C TYR A 57 17.31 49.60 0.29
N GLN A 58 16.49 50.64 0.49
CA GLN A 58 15.10 50.49 0.96
C GLN A 58 14.06 50.21 -0.14
N ASN A 59 14.41 50.29 -1.42
CA ASN A 59 13.44 50.07 -2.50
C ASN A 59 13.28 48.61 -2.94
N HIS A 60 14.24 47.72 -2.65
CA HIS A 60 14.10 46.29 -2.99
C HIS A 60 13.35 45.44 -1.94
N LEU A 61 13.13 45.97 -0.73
CA LEU A 61 12.42 45.26 0.35
C LEU A 61 10.93 45.61 0.46
N LYS A 62 10.43 46.59 -0.29
CA LYS A 62 9.01 46.98 -0.31
C LYS A 62 8.15 46.17 -1.29
N ILE A 63 8.73 45.32 -2.14
CA ILE A 63 7.97 44.53 -3.13
C ILE A 63 7.27 43.30 -2.49
N TYR A 64 7.68 42.87 -1.29
CA TYR A 64 7.07 41.70 -0.63
C TYR A 64 6.01 42.03 0.42
N ALA A 65 5.75 43.32 0.70
CA ALA A 65 4.73 43.73 1.68
C ALA A 65 3.31 43.84 1.08
N SER A 66 3.18 43.76 -0.24
CA SER A 66 1.91 44.02 -0.95
C SER A 66 1.23 42.77 -1.51
N SER A 67 1.85 41.59 -1.43
CA SER A 67 1.17 40.33 -1.72
C SER A 67 0.71 39.70 -0.41
N GLY A 68 -0.57 39.81 -0.07
CA GLY A 68 -1.22 39.16 1.08
C GLY A 68 -1.22 37.62 1.03
N LYS A 69 -0.09 37.00 0.66
CA LYS A 69 0.15 35.57 0.75
C LYS A 69 0.56 35.27 2.18
N PHE A 70 -0.43 34.89 2.98
CA PHE A 70 -0.24 34.34 4.32
C PHE A 70 0.86 33.28 4.34
N PRO A 71 1.58 33.13 5.48
CA PRO A 71 2.66 32.17 5.63
C PRO A 71 2.17 30.77 5.23
N ILE A 72 2.98 30.08 4.43
CA ILE A 72 2.75 28.72 3.93
C ILE A 72 2.33 27.84 5.12
N ARG A 73 1.02 27.62 5.27
CA ARG A 73 0.50 26.67 6.24
C ARG A 73 0.90 25.31 5.72
N ILE A 74 1.80 24.63 6.43
CA ILE A 74 2.13 23.23 6.16
C ILE A 74 0.84 22.44 6.40
N SER A 75 0.09 22.22 5.33
CA SER A 75 -1.30 21.73 5.34
C SER A 75 -1.35 20.25 5.00
N HIS A 76 -0.40 19.47 5.50
CA HIS A 76 -0.32 18.05 5.18
C HIS A 76 -0.32 17.24 6.47
N ARG A 77 -1.12 16.18 6.51
CA ARG A 77 -1.21 15.28 7.66
C ARG A 77 -0.97 13.84 7.20
N LEU A 78 -0.43 13.03 8.10
CA LEU A 78 -0.18 11.61 7.88
C LEU A 78 -1.46 10.83 8.18
N CYS A 79 -1.98 10.09 7.21
CA CYS A 79 -3.03 9.12 7.46
C CYS A 79 -2.47 7.97 8.31
N GLN A 80 -3.07 7.68 9.46
CA GLN A 80 -2.59 6.63 10.37
C GLN A 80 -2.89 5.21 9.88
N ILE A 81 -3.75 5.06 8.85
CA ILE A 81 -4.10 3.78 8.24
C ILE A 81 -3.15 3.42 7.09
N CYS A 82 -3.05 4.26 6.06
CA CYS A 82 -2.15 4.00 4.92
C CYS A 82 -0.72 4.54 5.10
N GLN A 83 -0.44 5.31 6.15
CA GLN A 83 0.88 5.93 6.41
C GLN A 83 1.36 6.84 5.26
N ILE A 84 0.43 7.39 4.48
CA ILE A 84 0.70 8.33 3.40
C ILE A 84 0.36 9.74 3.87
N ILE A 85 1.25 10.69 3.56
CA ILE A 85 1.02 12.11 3.77
C ILE A 85 0.02 12.60 2.73
N LYS A 86 -1.08 13.19 3.17
CA LYS A 86 -2.17 13.71 2.35
C LYS A 86 -2.39 15.20 2.65
N PRO A 87 -2.96 15.97 1.71
CA PRO A 87 -3.40 17.32 2.00
C PRO A 87 -4.47 17.30 3.10
N VAL A 88 -4.57 18.38 3.88
CA VAL A 88 -5.50 18.50 5.01
C VAL A 88 -6.95 18.28 4.57
N ASP A 89 -7.31 18.71 3.37
CA ASP A 89 -8.66 18.56 2.82
C ASP A 89 -9.03 17.08 2.54
N ASP A 90 -8.04 16.21 2.37
CA ASP A 90 -8.23 14.77 2.16
C ASP A 90 -8.18 13.96 3.48
N ILE A 91 -7.86 14.61 4.60
CA ILE A 91 -7.70 13.96 5.91
C ILE A 91 -8.87 14.33 6.81
N VAL A 92 -9.57 13.31 7.29
CA VAL A 92 -10.62 13.41 8.29
C VAL A 92 -10.04 13.10 9.67
N MET A 93 -10.42 13.90 10.66
CA MET A 93 -10.16 13.64 12.06
C MET A 93 -11.37 12.90 12.65
N LEU A 94 -11.21 11.60 12.89
CA LEU A 94 -12.22 10.74 13.47
C LEU A 94 -12.19 10.82 14.99
N THR A 95 -13.28 11.30 15.57
CA THR A 95 -13.53 11.31 17.01
C THR A 95 -14.68 10.38 17.41
N ASP A 96 -15.53 9.98 16.47
CA ASP A 96 -16.60 9.03 16.72
C ASP A 96 -16.03 7.61 16.93
N GLU A 97 -16.44 6.98 18.03
CA GLU A 97 -15.93 5.66 18.45
C GLU A 97 -16.38 4.54 17.52
N VAL A 98 -17.58 4.63 16.93
CA VAL A 98 -18.14 3.62 16.02
C VAL A 98 -17.42 3.69 14.67
N GLU A 99 -17.28 4.90 14.11
CA GLU A 99 -16.55 5.09 12.86
C GLU A 99 -15.10 4.61 13.00
N LYS A 100 -14.46 5.00 14.09
CA LYS A 100 -13.09 4.60 14.40
C LYS A 100 -12.95 3.09 14.56
N LEU A 101 -13.92 2.42 15.20
CA LEU A 101 -13.94 0.97 15.33
C LEU A 101 -13.89 0.29 13.97
N PHE A 102 -14.77 0.67 13.04
CA PHE A 102 -14.85 0.02 11.73
C PHE A 102 -13.67 0.33 10.82
N ILE A 103 -13.17 1.57 10.81
CA ILE A 103 -11.95 1.92 10.06
C ILE A 103 -10.75 1.08 10.56
N LEU A 104 -10.63 0.85 11.87
CA LEU A 104 -9.55 0.04 12.43
C LEU A 104 -9.77 -1.46 12.20
N LEU A 105 -11.01 -1.97 12.26
CA LEU A 105 -11.34 -3.34 11.85
C LEU A 105 -10.96 -3.57 10.39
N PHE A 106 -11.32 -2.65 9.49
CA PHE A 106 -10.92 -2.67 8.10
C PHE A 106 -9.39 -2.78 7.94
N ALA A 107 -8.66 -1.89 8.62
CA ALA A 107 -7.20 -1.89 8.56
C ALA A 107 -6.59 -3.21 9.06
N LEU A 108 -7.19 -3.80 10.10
CA LEU A 108 -6.79 -5.08 10.67
C LEU A 108 -7.05 -6.25 9.71
N PHE A 109 -8.27 -6.38 9.18
CA PHE A 109 -8.66 -7.47 8.28
C PHE A 109 -7.90 -7.44 6.95
N ARG A 110 -7.54 -6.24 6.47
CA ARG A 110 -6.64 -6.06 5.31
C ARG A 110 -5.16 -6.21 5.64
N LYS A 111 -4.80 -6.53 6.88
CA LYS A 111 -3.41 -6.65 7.36
C LYS A 111 -2.57 -5.40 7.11
N LYS A 112 -3.20 -4.22 7.06
CA LYS A 112 -2.51 -2.93 6.94
C LYS A 112 -1.91 -2.48 8.27
N VAL A 113 -2.51 -2.93 9.38
CA VAL A 113 -2.09 -2.60 10.74
C VAL A 113 -2.14 -3.86 11.60
N ILE A 114 -1.15 -4.03 12.47
CA ILE A 114 -1.07 -5.13 13.45
C ILE A 114 -2.04 -4.91 14.62
N VAL A 115 -2.44 -5.98 15.30
CA VAL A 115 -3.43 -5.97 16.39
C VAL A 115 -3.04 -5.01 17.52
N GLU A 116 -1.78 -5.02 17.95
CA GLU A 116 -1.31 -4.18 19.05
C GLU A 116 -1.37 -2.70 18.70
N ALA A 117 -1.11 -2.37 17.43
CA ALA A 117 -1.20 -1.02 16.93
C ALA A 117 -2.65 -0.55 16.83
N THR A 118 -3.61 -1.40 16.44
CA THR A 118 -5.03 -1.01 16.39
C THR A 118 -5.58 -0.69 17.77
N VAL A 119 -5.23 -1.46 18.82
CA VAL A 119 -5.61 -1.16 20.21
C VAL A 119 -5.07 0.22 20.63
N ARG A 120 -3.79 0.51 20.32
CA ARG A 120 -3.18 1.81 20.64
C ARG A 120 -3.86 2.97 19.91
N LEU A 121 -4.17 2.80 18.63
CA LEU A 121 -4.86 3.80 17.82
C LEU A 121 -6.30 4.01 18.31
N TYR A 122 -7.00 2.94 18.67
CA TYR A 122 -8.36 2.99 19.23
C TYR A 122 -8.41 3.78 20.55
N ARG A 123 -7.34 3.79 21.36
CA ARG A 123 -7.29 4.58 22.60
C ARG A 123 -6.98 6.06 22.42
N GLN A 124 -6.55 6.50 21.24
CA GLN A 124 -6.26 7.93 20.99
C GLN A 124 -7.55 8.75 20.98
N PRO A 125 -7.58 10.01 21.44
CA PRO A 125 -8.81 10.81 21.40
C PRO A 125 -9.29 11.13 19.98
N ALA A 126 -8.38 11.10 19.00
CA ALA A 126 -8.69 11.32 17.60
C ALA A 126 -7.81 10.43 16.71
N LEU A 127 -8.36 9.96 15.61
CA LEU A 127 -7.67 9.20 14.56
C LEU A 127 -7.69 9.98 13.26
N TYR A 128 -6.52 10.22 12.65
CA TYR A 128 -6.41 10.90 11.36
C TYR A 128 -6.40 9.86 10.24
N THR A 129 -7.43 9.87 9.39
CA THR A 129 -7.57 8.94 8.26
C THR A 129 -7.84 9.70 6.96
N CYS A 130 -7.54 9.11 5.80
CA CYS A 130 -7.92 9.73 4.53
C CYS A 130 -9.34 9.34 4.13
N TYR A 131 -10.03 10.23 3.42
CA TYR A 131 -11.44 10.05 3.05
C TYR A 131 -11.70 8.76 2.24
N SER A 132 -10.73 8.32 1.44
CA SER A 132 -10.84 7.09 0.65
C SER A 132 -11.07 5.84 1.51
N HIS A 133 -10.64 5.83 2.78
CA HIS A 133 -10.79 4.66 3.64
C HIS A 133 -12.22 4.41 4.09
N PHE A 134 -13.11 5.41 4.07
CA PHE A 134 -14.52 5.19 4.43
C PHE A 134 -15.20 4.27 3.42
N GLY A 135 -15.10 4.58 2.12
CA GLY A 135 -15.64 3.72 1.06
C GLY A 135 -14.99 2.33 1.03
N GLU A 136 -13.66 2.26 1.19
CA GLU A 136 -12.95 0.96 1.31
C GLU A 136 -13.45 0.14 2.50
N THR A 137 -13.73 0.80 3.63
CA THR A 137 -14.22 0.15 4.86
C THR A 137 -15.62 -0.40 4.65
N SER A 138 -16.51 0.35 3.98
CA SER A 138 -17.86 -0.11 3.68
C SER A 138 -17.85 -1.40 2.84
N SER A 139 -17.04 -1.45 1.78
CA SER A 139 -16.88 -2.68 1.00
C SER A 139 -16.28 -3.83 1.78
N GLU A 140 -15.40 -3.53 2.72
CA GLU A 140 -14.81 -4.56 3.55
C GLU A 140 -15.77 -5.08 4.62
N ILE A 141 -16.65 -4.23 5.18
CA ILE A 141 -17.67 -4.64 6.16
C ILE A 141 -18.51 -5.78 5.57
N LEU A 142 -18.99 -5.63 4.34
CA LEU A 142 -19.75 -6.68 3.64
C LEU A 142 -18.97 -8.00 3.57
N LYS A 143 -17.67 -7.94 3.24
CA LYS A 143 -16.78 -9.11 3.19
C LYS A 143 -16.49 -9.73 4.56
N MET A 144 -16.31 -8.90 5.60
CA MET A 144 -16.09 -9.35 6.98
C MET A 144 -17.30 -10.17 7.45
N PHE A 145 -18.51 -9.67 7.21
CA PHE A 145 -19.75 -10.34 7.56
C PHE A 145 -20.14 -11.48 6.60
N GLY A 146 -19.51 -11.54 5.41
CA GLY A 146 -19.76 -12.57 4.40
C GLY A 146 -21.11 -12.39 3.70
N VAL A 147 -21.48 -11.14 3.41
CA VAL A 147 -22.76 -10.73 2.82
C VAL A 147 -22.51 -9.81 1.63
N THR A 148 -23.49 -9.64 0.75
CA THR A 148 -23.35 -8.80 -0.46
C THR A 148 -24.10 -7.48 -0.37
N THR A 149 -24.98 -7.30 0.62
CA THR A 149 -25.81 -6.11 0.80
C THR A 149 -25.78 -5.64 2.24
N ALA A 150 -26.01 -4.34 2.47
CA ALA A 150 -26.04 -3.75 3.82
C ALA A 150 -27.14 -4.38 4.69
N VAL A 151 -28.34 -4.62 4.13
CA VAL A 151 -29.43 -5.32 4.83
C VAL A 151 -29.04 -6.77 5.15
N GLY A 152 -28.24 -7.40 4.29
CA GLY A 152 -27.71 -8.74 4.49
C GLY A 152 -26.88 -8.89 5.77
N ILE A 153 -26.32 -7.80 6.33
CA ILE A 153 -25.53 -7.82 7.58
C ILE A 153 -26.31 -8.48 8.72
N PHE A 154 -27.60 -8.19 8.86
CA PHE A 154 -28.45 -8.79 9.91
C PHE A 154 -28.69 -10.30 9.73
N ARG A 155 -28.40 -10.84 8.53
CA ARG A 155 -28.48 -12.27 8.21
C ARG A 155 -27.08 -12.92 8.11
N ALA A 156 -26.04 -12.22 8.56
CA ALA A 156 -24.67 -12.73 8.52
C ALA A 156 -24.53 -14.02 9.33
N ARG A 157 -23.66 -14.92 8.87
CA ARG A 157 -23.40 -16.19 9.56
C ARG A 157 -22.83 -15.92 10.95
N GLN A 158 -23.41 -16.55 11.97
CA GLN A 158 -23.02 -16.40 13.38
C GLN A 158 -21.50 -16.48 13.62
N ARG A 159 -20.81 -17.44 12.98
CA ARG A 159 -19.35 -17.60 13.11
C ARG A 159 -18.56 -16.34 12.72
N LYS A 160 -18.99 -15.63 11.67
CA LYS A 160 -18.35 -14.39 11.20
C LYS A 160 -18.63 -13.25 12.17
N VAL A 161 -19.88 -13.12 12.61
CA VAL A 161 -20.29 -12.11 13.60
C VAL A 161 -19.47 -12.26 14.88
N SER A 162 -19.43 -13.47 15.47
CA SER A 162 -18.67 -13.71 16.69
C SER A 162 -17.16 -13.47 16.52
N GLN A 163 -16.58 -13.71 15.34
CA GLN A 163 -15.18 -13.37 15.05
C GLN A 163 -14.96 -11.85 15.09
N ILE A 164 -15.82 -11.07 14.43
CA ILE A 164 -15.73 -9.60 14.41
C ILE A 164 -15.92 -9.04 15.82
N VAL A 165 -16.88 -9.56 16.58
CA VAL A 165 -17.15 -9.15 17.96
C VAL A 165 -15.95 -9.40 18.86
N LYS A 166 -15.26 -10.53 18.72
CA LYS A 166 -14.02 -10.80 19.46
C LYS A 166 -12.95 -9.73 19.20
N PHE A 167 -12.73 -9.37 17.93
CA PHE A 167 -11.77 -8.31 17.60
C PHE A 167 -12.23 -6.93 18.09
N ALA A 168 -13.51 -6.60 17.95
CA ALA A 168 -14.07 -5.34 18.41
C ALA A 168 -13.93 -5.18 19.94
N ASN A 169 -14.21 -6.25 20.70
CA ASN A 169 -14.08 -6.27 22.15
C ASN A 169 -12.61 -6.16 22.58
N HIS A 170 -11.71 -6.86 21.87
CA HIS A 170 -10.28 -6.77 22.14
C HIS A 170 -9.73 -5.35 21.92
N MET A 171 -10.12 -4.69 20.82
CA MET A 171 -9.65 -3.33 20.50
C MET A 171 -10.24 -2.27 21.42
N SER A 172 -11.55 -2.33 21.68
CA SER A 172 -12.24 -1.35 22.50
C SER A 172 -12.01 -1.52 24.01
N GLY A 173 -11.64 -2.73 24.44
CA GLY A 173 -11.60 -3.10 25.85
C GLY A 173 -12.98 -3.11 26.52
N LYS A 174 -14.07 -3.08 25.74
CA LYS A 174 -15.45 -3.09 26.21
C LYS A 174 -16.15 -4.35 25.67
N LEU A 175 -17.14 -4.83 26.41
CA LEU A 175 -18.02 -5.90 25.93
C LEU A 175 -19.08 -5.29 24.99
N ILE A 176 -18.94 -5.54 23.69
CA ILE A 176 -19.91 -5.17 22.68
C ILE A 176 -20.73 -6.41 22.33
N GLU A 177 -22.04 -6.30 22.45
CA GLU A 177 -22.98 -7.36 22.08
C GLU A 177 -23.09 -7.49 20.55
N GLU A 178 -23.43 -8.70 20.10
CA GLU A 178 -23.51 -9.00 18.67
C GLU A 178 -24.59 -8.16 17.96
N GLY A 179 -25.77 -7.98 18.57
CA GLY A 179 -26.81 -7.13 18.00
C GLY A 179 -26.36 -5.68 17.80
N ARG A 180 -25.52 -5.16 18.71
CA ARG A 180 -24.95 -3.82 18.60
C ARG A 180 -23.92 -3.72 17.47
N ILE A 181 -23.04 -4.71 17.30
CA ILE A 181 -22.04 -4.65 16.21
C ILE A 181 -22.73 -4.67 14.84
N LEU A 182 -23.81 -5.44 14.69
CA LEU A 182 -24.58 -5.52 13.45
C LEU A 182 -25.25 -4.17 13.14
N ASN A 183 -25.88 -3.56 14.15
CA ASN A 183 -26.51 -2.26 14.00
C ASN A 183 -25.47 -1.17 13.66
N PHE A 184 -24.33 -1.15 14.35
CA PHE A 184 -23.26 -0.19 14.07
C PHE A 184 -22.68 -0.36 12.65
N ALA A 185 -22.48 -1.60 12.21
CA ALA A 185 -22.03 -1.89 10.84
C ALA A 185 -23.03 -1.37 9.80
N TYR A 186 -24.33 -1.62 10.03
CA TYR A 186 -25.39 -1.14 9.15
C TYR A 186 -25.45 0.39 9.09
N LEU A 187 -25.39 1.08 10.23
CA LEU A 187 -25.38 2.54 10.28
C LEU A 187 -24.14 3.13 9.58
N PHE A 188 -22.97 2.53 9.76
CA PHE A 188 -21.76 2.94 9.05
C PHE A 188 -21.94 2.82 7.54
N MET A 189 -22.52 1.72 7.05
CA MET A 189 -22.79 1.52 5.62
C MET A 189 -23.78 2.54 5.04
N LEU A 190 -24.78 2.98 5.83
CA LEU A 190 -25.72 4.00 5.40
C LEU A 190 -25.08 5.38 5.30
N GLN A 191 -24.21 5.71 6.26
CA GLN A 191 -23.51 7.00 6.28
C GLN A 191 -22.43 7.08 5.19
N TYR A 192 -21.78 5.95 4.90
CA TYR A 192 -20.70 5.84 3.93
C TYR A 192 -21.03 4.75 2.91
N PRO A 193 -21.96 5.00 1.97
CA PRO A 193 -22.27 4.01 0.94
C PRO A 193 -21.00 3.66 0.15
N GLU A 194 -20.91 2.42 -0.36
CA GLU A 194 -19.81 2.00 -1.21
C GLU A 194 -19.64 3.02 -2.34
N ALA A 195 -18.53 3.76 -2.32
CA ALA A 195 -18.19 4.62 -3.43
C ALA A 195 -17.96 3.68 -4.62
N SER A 196 -18.87 3.73 -5.61
CA SER A 196 -18.61 3.10 -6.90
C SER A 196 -17.23 3.61 -7.34
N VAL A 197 -16.33 2.66 -7.57
CA VAL A 197 -14.87 2.82 -7.60
C VAL A 197 -14.37 3.82 -8.67
N SER A 198 -15.26 4.49 -9.40
CA SER A 198 -14.96 5.29 -10.58
C SER A 198 -14.97 6.82 -10.41
N SER A 199 -15.42 7.44 -9.31
CA SER A 199 -15.51 8.92 -9.30
C SER A 199 -15.43 9.64 -7.95
N CYS A 200 -14.26 9.66 -7.31
CA CYS A 200 -14.00 10.61 -6.23
C CYS A 200 -12.79 11.49 -6.52
N LYS A 201 -13.04 12.58 -7.27
CA LYS A 201 -12.41 13.88 -7.05
C LYS A 201 -13.54 14.89 -6.91
N PHE A 202 -13.74 15.39 -5.70
CA PHE A 202 -14.61 16.53 -5.41
C PHE A 202 -16.09 16.36 -5.81
N ARG A 203 -16.88 15.74 -4.95
CA ARG A 203 -18.28 16.17 -4.79
C ARG A 203 -18.49 16.65 -3.37
N THR A 204 -18.82 17.93 -3.27
CA THR A 204 -19.39 18.58 -2.11
C THR A 204 -20.60 17.78 -1.62
N PHE A 205 -20.59 17.50 -0.31
CA PHE A 205 -21.65 16.85 0.43
C PHE A 205 -22.96 17.63 0.32
N SER A 206 -23.91 17.22 -0.52
CA SER A 206 -25.34 17.44 -0.25
C SER A 206 -26.33 16.62 -1.08
N GLU A 207 -25.90 15.78 -2.02
CA GLU A 207 -26.83 14.92 -2.77
C GLU A 207 -26.27 13.50 -2.84
N ALA A 208 -26.35 12.80 -1.69
CA ALA A 208 -26.49 11.36 -1.76
C ALA A 208 -27.86 11.12 -2.41
N VAL A 209 -27.84 10.70 -3.68
CA VAL A 209 -28.99 10.05 -4.30
C VAL A 209 -29.27 8.83 -3.45
N VAL A 210 -30.14 9.01 -2.46
CA VAL A 210 -30.90 7.94 -1.85
C VAL A 210 -31.68 7.37 -3.03
N GLY A 211 -31.15 6.31 -3.64
CA GLY A 211 -31.95 5.49 -4.55
C GLY A 211 -33.27 5.17 -3.85
N PRO A 212 -34.38 5.04 -4.58
CA PRO A 212 -35.71 4.87 -4.00
C PRO A 212 -35.62 3.85 -2.87
N MET A 213 -36.03 4.24 -1.67
CA MET A 213 -36.13 3.34 -0.53
C MET A 213 -37.05 2.20 -0.95
N ILE A 214 -36.46 1.08 -1.37
CA ILE A 214 -37.19 -0.16 -1.65
C ILE A 214 -37.72 -0.58 -0.28
N LYS A 215 -39.04 -0.48 -0.09
CA LYS A 215 -39.66 -0.93 1.16
C LYS A 215 -39.40 -2.44 1.26
N ALA A 216 -39.34 -2.98 2.48
CA ALA A 216 -39.09 -4.42 2.67
C ALA A 216 -40.12 -5.31 1.94
N GLU A 217 -41.29 -4.76 1.65
CA GLU A 217 -42.39 -5.33 0.87
C GLU A 217 -42.16 -5.31 -0.66
N ASP A 218 -41.29 -4.43 -1.17
CA ASP A 218 -40.96 -4.29 -2.60
C ASP A 218 -39.73 -5.12 -3.02
N ILE A 219 -39.02 -5.73 -2.07
CA ILE A 219 -37.96 -6.69 -2.36
C ILE A 219 -38.67 -7.97 -2.80
N PRO A 220 -38.59 -8.38 -4.09
CA PRO A 220 -39.19 -9.63 -4.50
C PRO A 220 -38.63 -10.74 -3.62
N ILE A 221 -39.51 -11.41 -2.88
CA ILE A 221 -39.15 -12.59 -2.12
C ILE A 221 -38.70 -13.60 -3.17
N GLU A 222 -37.39 -13.73 -3.36
CA GLU A 222 -36.79 -14.85 -4.06
C GLU A 222 -37.22 -16.10 -3.30
N ARG A 223 -38.34 -16.69 -3.70
CA ARG A 223 -38.68 -18.05 -3.33
C ARG A 223 -37.50 -18.85 -3.85
N THR A 224 -36.70 -19.40 -2.95
CA THR A 224 -35.79 -20.49 -3.27
C THR A 224 -36.65 -21.57 -3.91
N ILE A 225 -36.63 -21.64 -5.25
CA ILE A 225 -37.26 -22.70 -5.99
C ILE A 225 -36.43 -23.93 -5.67
N GLU A 226 -36.90 -24.73 -4.72
CA GLU A 226 -36.39 -26.07 -4.53
C GLU A 226 -36.65 -26.80 -5.86
N CYS A 227 -35.58 -27.04 -6.62
CA CYS A 227 -35.66 -27.77 -7.88
C CYS A 227 -36.02 -29.23 -7.56
N HIS A 228 -37.32 -29.51 -7.55
CA HIS A 228 -37.79 -30.87 -7.72
C HIS A 228 -37.36 -31.34 -9.10
N THR A 229 -36.60 -32.43 -9.12
CA THR A 229 -36.18 -33.27 -10.25
C THR A 229 -36.83 -32.87 -11.58
N ILE A 230 -36.09 -32.06 -12.34
CA ILE A 230 -36.45 -31.68 -13.71
C ILE A 230 -36.21 -32.91 -14.59
N GLU A 231 -37.27 -33.35 -15.27
CA GLU A 231 -37.21 -34.38 -16.30
C GLU A 231 -36.30 -33.93 -17.46
N THR A 232 -35.56 -34.88 -18.03
CA THR A 232 -34.20 -34.78 -18.58
C THR A 232 -33.97 -33.97 -19.87
N GLU A 233 -34.91 -33.13 -20.34
CA GLU A 233 -34.84 -32.59 -21.71
C GLU A 233 -34.82 -31.06 -21.86
N GLN A 234 -34.82 -30.29 -20.77
CA GLN A 234 -34.75 -28.82 -20.88
C GLN A 234 -33.31 -28.25 -20.78
N ILE A 235 -33.01 -27.27 -21.64
CA ILE A 235 -31.72 -26.60 -21.74
C ILE A 235 -31.40 -25.89 -20.42
N ILE A 236 -30.44 -26.45 -19.66
CA ILE A 236 -30.01 -25.89 -18.37
C ILE A 236 -29.22 -24.58 -18.59
N PRO A 237 -29.60 -23.45 -17.94
CA PRO A 237 -28.89 -22.18 -18.04
C PRO A 237 -27.43 -22.28 -17.55
N LYS A 238 -26.52 -21.48 -18.15
CA LYS A 238 -25.07 -21.56 -17.89
C LYS A 238 -24.67 -21.42 -16.42
N CYS A 239 -25.42 -20.68 -15.61
CA CYS A 239 -25.17 -20.49 -14.18
C CYS A 239 -25.50 -21.73 -13.30
N PHE A 240 -26.26 -22.69 -13.83
CA PHE A 240 -26.61 -23.95 -13.15
C PHE A 240 -25.86 -25.17 -13.72
N ARG A 241 -25.03 -24.96 -14.75
CA ARG A 241 -24.13 -26.01 -15.24
C ARG A 241 -23.05 -26.21 -14.18
N GLN A 242 -22.90 -27.44 -13.69
CA GLN A 242 -21.75 -27.76 -12.85
C GLN A 242 -20.47 -27.34 -13.60
N PRO A 243 -19.45 -26.80 -12.91
CA PRO A 243 -18.14 -26.57 -13.52
C PRO A 243 -17.75 -27.83 -14.27
N ARG A 244 -17.48 -27.71 -15.58
CA ARG A 244 -17.08 -28.84 -16.41
C ARG A 244 -15.91 -29.49 -15.68
N LYS A 245 -16.13 -30.67 -15.08
CA LYS A 245 -15.03 -31.49 -14.59
C LYS A 245 -14.16 -31.71 -15.81
N GLN A 246 -12.98 -31.12 -15.82
CA GLN A 246 -11.96 -31.45 -16.79
C GLN A 246 -11.72 -32.95 -16.60
N ARG A 247 -12.31 -33.76 -17.48
CA ARG A 247 -11.96 -35.16 -17.58
C ARG A 247 -10.50 -35.15 -17.99
N LEU A 248 -9.61 -35.54 -17.09
CA LEU A 248 -8.34 -36.10 -17.52
C LEU A 248 -8.74 -37.30 -18.38
N GLU A 249 -8.44 -37.22 -19.67
CA GLU A 249 -8.58 -38.34 -20.58
C GLU A 249 -7.79 -39.49 -19.97
N ASN A 250 -8.45 -40.64 -19.81
CA ASN A 250 -7.78 -41.83 -19.29
C ASN A 250 -6.65 -42.20 -20.26
N GLU A 251 -5.47 -42.45 -19.70
CA GLU A 251 -4.20 -42.79 -20.35
C GLU A 251 -4.23 -44.17 -21.05
N GLU A 252 -5.22 -44.41 -21.90
CA GLU A 252 -5.32 -45.61 -22.71
C GLU A 252 -5.04 -45.25 -24.17
N GLU A 253 -3.78 -44.93 -24.48
CA GLU A 253 -3.10 -45.19 -25.77
C GLU A 253 -1.68 -44.58 -25.78
N GLY A 254 -0.74 -45.30 -25.16
CA GLY A 254 0.64 -45.50 -25.65
C GLY A 254 1.66 -44.36 -25.69
N TYR A 255 1.30 -43.08 -25.79
CA TYR A 255 2.29 -42.00 -26.02
C TYR A 255 1.91 -40.66 -25.37
N SER A 256 1.42 -40.69 -24.13
CA SER A 256 1.33 -39.45 -23.34
C SER A 256 2.71 -39.09 -22.79
N SER A 257 3.52 -38.42 -23.62
CA SER A 257 4.73 -37.71 -23.19
C SER A 257 4.32 -36.66 -22.15
N SER A 258 4.44 -37.00 -20.87
CA SER A 258 4.18 -36.09 -19.75
C SER A 258 5.32 -35.09 -19.64
N MET A 259 5.35 -34.12 -20.56
CA MET A 259 6.26 -32.99 -20.49
C MET A 259 5.85 -32.06 -19.36
N LEU A 260 6.74 -31.89 -18.39
CA LEU A 260 6.54 -31.01 -17.25
C LEU A 260 7.38 -29.74 -17.44
N ARG A 261 6.70 -28.58 -17.49
CA ARG A 261 7.35 -27.26 -17.58
C ARG A 261 7.64 -26.75 -16.18
N ILE A 262 8.92 -26.67 -15.79
CA ILE A 262 9.35 -26.04 -14.55
C ILE A 262 9.91 -24.66 -14.88
N ILE A 263 9.25 -23.62 -14.38
CA ILE A 263 9.79 -22.25 -14.43
C ILE A 263 10.69 -22.09 -13.21
N LYS A 264 12.00 -22.24 -13.41
CA LYS A 264 12.97 -22.01 -12.33
C LYS A 264 13.36 -20.54 -12.36
N GLN A 265 13.06 -19.81 -11.28
CA GLN A 265 13.63 -18.48 -11.09
C GLN A 265 15.04 -18.67 -10.53
N GLU A 266 16.05 -18.39 -11.35
CA GLU A 266 17.42 -18.30 -10.83
C GLU A 266 17.52 -17.17 -9.80
N PRO A 267 18.34 -17.35 -8.75
CA PRO A 267 18.64 -16.27 -7.84
C PRO A 267 19.23 -15.11 -8.64
N LEU A 268 18.74 -13.91 -8.37
CA LEU A 268 19.22 -12.72 -9.05
C LEU A 268 20.71 -12.50 -8.75
N ASN A 269 21.56 -12.80 -9.72
CA ASN A 269 22.98 -12.48 -9.64
C ASN A 269 23.21 -11.06 -10.16
N LEU A 270 23.59 -10.14 -9.28
CA LEU A 270 24.03 -8.81 -9.69
C LEU A 270 25.31 -8.94 -10.51
N PRO A 271 25.55 -8.08 -11.52
CA PRO A 271 26.81 -8.10 -12.26
C PRO A 271 27.95 -7.99 -11.26
N ALA A 272 28.80 -9.02 -11.20
CA ALA A 272 29.99 -9.01 -10.35
C ALA A 272 30.76 -7.72 -10.63
N THR A 273 31.33 -7.11 -9.59
CA THR A 273 32.16 -5.91 -9.75
C THR A 273 33.14 -6.15 -10.88
N CYS A 274 32.91 -5.50 -12.03
CA CYS A 274 33.84 -5.57 -13.13
C CYS A 274 35.16 -5.06 -12.57
N THR A 275 36.11 -5.97 -12.35
CA THR A 275 37.50 -5.56 -12.24
C THR A 275 37.78 -4.72 -13.48
N PRO A 276 38.36 -3.52 -13.35
CA PRO A 276 38.57 -2.59 -14.46
C PRO A 276 39.65 -3.08 -15.45
N SER A 277 39.74 -4.40 -15.70
CA SER A 277 40.60 -5.04 -16.68
C SER A 277 40.10 -4.90 -18.12
N PHE A 278 38.92 -4.30 -18.35
CA PHE A 278 38.43 -3.97 -19.68
C PHE A 278 38.66 -2.50 -20.01
N GLN A 279 39.87 -2.21 -20.48
CA GLN A 279 40.19 -0.90 -21.06
C GLN A 279 40.23 -0.89 -22.59
N ASN A 280 40.21 -2.04 -23.31
CA ASN A 280 40.77 -2.02 -24.68
C ASN A 280 40.02 -2.70 -25.84
N GLU A 281 38.75 -3.08 -25.74
CA GLU A 281 38.02 -3.62 -26.92
C GLU A 281 36.62 -2.99 -27.14
N TYR A 282 36.42 -1.74 -26.73
CA TYR A 282 35.32 -0.97 -27.30
C TYR A 282 35.77 -0.46 -28.67
N ASP A 283 35.14 -1.01 -29.71
CA ASP A 283 35.29 -0.66 -31.12
C ASP A 283 35.62 0.83 -31.31
N SER A 284 36.80 1.08 -31.89
CA SER A 284 37.36 2.42 -32.14
C SER A 284 36.55 3.27 -33.13
N SER A 285 35.31 2.90 -33.44
CA SER A 285 34.46 3.54 -34.45
C SER A 285 33.47 4.57 -33.88
N SER A 286 33.32 4.67 -32.55
CA SER A 286 32.45 5.69 -31.93
C SER A 286 33.03 6.18 -30.60
N SER A 287 34.11 6.97 -30.68
CA SER A 287 34.68 7.69 -29.56
C SER A 287 33.77 8.88 -29.17
N VAL A 288 32.61 8.56 -28.62
CA VAL A 288 31.75 9.56 -27.97
C VAL A 288 32.44 9.97 -26.66
N LEU A 289 33.09 11.12 -26.68
CA LEU A 289 33.70 11.72 -25.51
C LEU A 289 32.61 12.11 -24.50
N PHE A 290 32.43 11.30 -23.46
CA PHE A 290 31.51 11.61 -22.37
C PHE A 290 32.01 12.83 -21.59
N GLN A 291 31.20 13.89 -21.51
CA GLN A 291 31.57 15.10 -20.77
C GLN A 291 31.61 14.88 -19.25
N THR A 292 30.68 14.05 -18.74
CA THR A 292 30.56 13.72 -17.32
C THR A 292 30.24 12.24 -17.14
N PRO A 293 31.23 11.35 -17.23
CA PRO A 293 31.00 9.92 -17.07
C PRO A 293 30.61 9.61 -15.63
N ILE A 294 29.52 8.86 -15.47
CA ILE A 294 29.04 8.39 -14.17
C ILE A 294 28.80 6.89 -14.26
N GLN A 295 29.18 6.15 -13.23
CA GLN A 295 28.94 4.71 -13.14
C GLN A 295 27.58 4.41 -12.53
N CYS A 296 26.84 3.48 -13.15
CA CYS A 296 25.56 2.98 -12.64
C CYS A 296 25.77 2.06 -11.43
N CYS A 297 25.12 2.31 -10.30
CA CYS A 297 25.24 1.46 -9.10
C CYS A 297 24.56 0.09 -9.23
N TYR A 298 23.77 -0.13 -10.29
CA TYR A 298 23.07 -1.40 -10.56
C TYR A 298 23.83 -2.25 -11.59
N CYS A 299 23.97 -1.78 -12.82
CA CYS A 299 24.62 -2.53 -13.90
C CYS A 299 26.11 -2.25 -14.09
N LEU A 300 26.69 -1.32 -13.31
CA LEU A 300 28.10 -0.90 -13.39
C LEU A 300 28.54 -0.25 -14.72
N GLU A 301 27.63 -0.07 -15.68
CA GLU A 301 27.90 0.67 -16.93
C GLU A 301 28.20 2.14 -16.64
N ILE A 302 29.17 2.68 -17.38
CA ILE A 302 29.49 4.12 -17.39
C ILE A 302 28.66 4.77 -18.49
N ARG A 303 27.88 5.80 -18.14
CA ARG A 303 27.10 6.62 -19.09
C ARG A 303 27.18 8.09 -18.72
N GLU A 304 26.73 8.95 -19.63
CA GLU A 304 26.54 10.36 -19.34
C GLU A 304 25.49 10.59 -18.26
N LYS A 305 25.70 11.63 -17.46
CA LYS A 305 24.82 12.04 -16.38
C LYS A 305 23.34 12.21 -16.79
N GLU A 306 23.07 12.65 -18.02
CA GLU A 306 21.70 12.87 -18.52
C GLU A 306 20.89 11.56 -18.63
N ASN A 307 21.58 10.46 -18.94
CA ASN A 307 21.03 9.11 -19.07
C ASN A 307 20.95 8.37 -17.72
N MET A 308 21.37 9.04 -16.65
CA MET A 308 21.34 8.52 -15.28
C MET A 308 20.24 9.21 -14.46
N VAL A 309 19.78 8.51 -13.43
CA VAL A 309 18.90 9.06 -12.40
C VAL A 309 19.56 8.99 -11.04
N TYR A 310 19.52 10.09 -10.30
CA TYR A 310 20.03 10.16 -8.93
C TYR A 310 19.12 9.36 -7.98
N ILE A 311 19.71 8.50 -7.17
CA ILE A 311 19.02 7.66 -6.21
C ILE A 311 19.16 8.22 -4.80
N ALA A 312 18.07 8.74 -4.24
CA ALA A 312 18.04 9.16 -2.85
C ALA A 312 18.13 7.96 -1.88
N LYS A 313 19.08 8.01 -0.94
CA LYS A 313 19.32 7.01 0.11
C LYS A 313 18.28 7.08 1.25
N THR A 314 17.00 6.93 0.94
CA THR A 314 15.98 6.84 1.99
C THR A 314 15.96 5.43 2.59
N ARG A 315 15.83 5.31 3.91
CA ARG A 315 15.75 4.00 4.61
C ARG A 315 14.69 3.08 4.01
N TYR A 316 13.53 3.64 3.66
CA TYR A 316 12.44 2.90 3.00
C TYR A 316 12.89 2.26 1.68
N ARG A 317 13.54 3.03 0.81
CA ARG A 317 14.00 2.54 -0.50
C ARG A 317 15.11 1.52 -0.37
N LEU A 318 16.06 1.73 0.55
CA LEU A 318 17.13 0.76 0.80
C LEU A 318 16.59 -0.58 1.28
N ASN A 319 15.62 -0.57 2.20
CA ASN A 319 14.98 -1.81 2.66
C ASN A 319 14.21 -2.50 1.54
N GLN A 320 13.34 -1.75 0.82
CA GLN A 320 12.53 -2.31 -0.25
C GLN A 320 13.38 -2.89 -1.39
N TRP A 321 14.46 -2.20 -1.77
CA TRP A 321 15.36 -2.68 -2.81
C TRP A 321 16.25 -3.81 -2.32
N GLY A 322 16.65 -3.82 -1.05
CA GLY A 322 17.39 -4.94 -0.46
C GLY A 322 16.59 -6.24 -0.42
N GLU A 323 15.30 -6.15 -0.10
CA GLU A 323 14.39 -7.31 -0.11
C GLU A 323 14.22 -7.92 -1.51
N GLN A 324 14.26 -7.10 -2.57
CA GLN A 324 14.02 -7.57 -3.93
C GLN A 324 15.28 -7.89 -4.73
N LEU A 325 16.37 -7.14 -4.49
CA LEU A 325 17.61 -7.19 -5.26
C LEU A 325 18.77 -7.83 -4.49
N GLY A 326 18.54 -8.20 -3.23
CA GLY A 326 19.52 -8.79 -2.35
C GLY A 326 20.31 -7.78 -1.51
N GLU A 327 20.97 -8.30 -0.47
CA GLU A 327 21.80 -7.52 0.46
C GLU A 327 23.02 -6.91 -0.23
N GLU A 328 23.61 -7.61 -1.19
CA GLU A 328 24.77 -7.14 -1.95
C GLU A 328 24.47 -5.79 -2.65
N PHE A 329 23.29 -5.66 -3.27
CA PHE A 329 22.88 -4.40 -3.88
C PHE A 329 22.73 -3.28 -2.83
N SER A 330 22.14 -3.61 -1.68
CA SER A 330 21.99 -2.66 -0.58
C SER A 330 23.33 -2.11 -0.12
N ASP A 331 24.36 -2.96 -0.06
CA ASP A 331 25.68 -2.56 0.37
C ASP A 331 26.41 -1.72 -0.68
N ARG A 332 26.26 -2.03 -1.97
CA ARG A 332 26.73 -1.18 -3.09
C ARG A 332 26.11 0.23 -3.05
N VAL A 333 24.82 0.34 -2.71
CA VAL A 333 24.14 1.64 -2.60
C VAL A 333 24.56 2.38 -1.32
N LYS A 334 24.83 1.67 -0.22
CA LYS A 334 25.29 2.30 1.03
C LYS A 334 26.71 2.86 0.91
N SER A 335 27.63 2.12 0.28
CA SER A 335 29.06 2.45 0.21
C SER A 335 29.35 3.73 -0.57
N ASN A 336 28.67 3.96 -1.69
CA ASN A 336 28.90 5.12 -2.55
C ASN A 336 28.23 6.39 -2.01
N VAL A 337 28.95 7.50 -1.87
CA VAL A 337 28.39 8.78 -1.35
C VAL A 337 27.21 9.28 -2.20
N ILE A 338 27.35 9.18 -3.53
CA ILE A 338 26.35 9.60 -4.51
C ILE A 338 26.03 8.40 -5.40
N ASN A 339 24.76 8.04 -5.48
CA ASN A 339 24.30 6.91 -6.30
C ASN A 339 23.57 7.40 -7.53
N TYR A 340 23.96 6.88 -8.68
CA TYR A 340 23.29 7.05 -9.95
C TYR A 340 22.95 5.70 -10.54
N MET A 341 21.83 5.63 -11.25
CA MET A 341 21.40 4.41 -11.95
C MET A 341 20.94 4.74 -13.36
N CYS A 342 21.20 3.87 -14.33
CA CYS A 342 20.74 4.08 -15.70
C CYS A 342 19.21 4.17 -15.75
N ARG A 343 18.67 5.12 -16.52
CA ARG A 343 17.21 5.25 -16.72
C ARG A 343 16.57 3.99 -17.32
N LYS A 344 17.33 3.22 -18.10
CA LYS A 344 16.86 1.95 -18.72
C LYS A 344 16.41 0.89 -17.72
N HIS A 345 16.86 0.99 -16.46
CA HIS A 345 16.43 0.08 -15.41
C HIS A 345 15.06 0.43 -14.85
N PHE A 346 14.37 1.45 -15.34
CA PHE A 346 13.06 1.84 -14.84
C PHE A 346 12.08 1.93 -15.99
N SER A 347 10.81 1.63 -15.69
CA SER A 347 9.75 1.87 -16.66
C SER A 347 9.49 3.37 -16.79
N PRO A 348 9.08 3.89 -17.98
CA PRO A 348 8.71 5.30 -18.12
C PRO A 348 7.66 5.77 -17.10
N ILE A 349 6.78 4.87 -16.65
CA ILE A 349 5.75 5.17 -15.63
C ILE A 349 6.31 5.43 -14.22
N ASP A 350 7.54 4.97 -13.95
CA ASP A 350 8.22 5.15 -12.68
C ASP A 350 8.73 6.57 -12.48
N PHE A 351 8.72 7.38 -13.53
CA PHE A 351 9.08 8.78 -13.47
C PHE A 351 7.84 9.66 -13.29
N ASN A 352 8.02 10.79 -12.63
CA ASN A 352 7.03 11.86 -12.66
C ASN A 352 7.23 12.71 -13.94
N PRO A 353 6.28 13.61 -14.28
CA PRO A 353 6.43 14.49 -15.45
C PRO A 353 7.67 15.40 -15.43
N ARG A 354 8.34 15.55 -14.27
CA ARG A 354 9.59 16.30 -14.12
C ARG A 354 10.84 15.41 -14.22
N GLY A 355 10.70 14.15 -14.64
CA GLY A 355 11.79 13.19 -14.78
C GLY A 355 12.37 12.67 -13.45
N ARG A 356 11.74 12.93 -12.30
CA ARG A 356 12.18 12.39 -11.00
C ARG A 356 11.57 11.02 -10.77
N LEU A 357 12.39 10.10 -10.26
CA LEU A 357 11.98 8.76 -9.90
C LEU A 357 10.97 8.78 -8.74
N ARG A 358 9.83 8.09 -8.91
CA ARG A 358 8.79 7.95 -7.88
C ARG A 358 9.32 7.19 -6.66
N ARG A 359 8.65 7.39 -5.51
CA ARG A 359 9.08 6.78 -4.24
C ARG A 359 9.01 5.25 -4.25
N ALA A 360 7.99 4.70 -4.92
CA ALA A 360 7.73 3.27 -4.99
C ALA A 360 8.34 2.59 -6.24
N ALA A 361 9.08 3.34 -7.06
CA ALA A 361 9.73 2.78 -8.23
C ALA A 361 10.81 1.77 -7.83
N ILE A 362 10.85 0.68 -8.58
CA ILE A 362 11.78 -0.43 -8.38
C ILE A 362 12.49 -0.62 -9.72
N PRO A 363 13.80 -0.86 -9.73
CA PRO A 363 14.48 -1.24 -10.95
C PRO A 363 13.77 -2.47 -11.57
N ASN A 364 13.60 -2.49 -12.89
CA ASN A 364 13.13 -3.64 -13.65
C ASN A 364 14.23 -4.68 -13.60
N VAL A 365 14.04 -5.65 -12.71
CA VAL A 365 15.02 -6.69 -12.40
C VAL A 365 14.48 -8.06 -12.75
N VAL A 366 13.62 -8.16 -13.75
CA VAL A 366 13.14 -9.46 -14.21
C VAL A 366 14.31 -10.11 -14.95
N PRO A 367 15.03 -11.10 -14.36
CA PRO A 367 15.84 -11.95 -15.21
C PRO A 367 14.86 -12.68 -16.14
N PRO A 368 15.19 -12.88 -17.42
CA PRO A 368 14.34 -13.67 -18.30
C PRO A 368 14.07 -15.02 -17.59
N PRO A 369 12.80 -15.43 -17.43
CA PRO A 369 12.51 -16.70 -16.78
C PRO A 369 13.15 -17.81 -17.60
N GLU A 370 14.05 -18.59 -17.00
CA GLU A 370 14.58 -19.76 -17.65
C GLU A 370 13.54 -20.87 -17.54
N ILE A 371 12.93 -21.20 -18.68
CA ILE A 371 11.93 -22.26 -18.75
C ILE A 371 12.69 -23.55 -19.00
N HIS A 372 12.76 -24.42 -18.00
CA HIS A 372 13.28 -25.77 -18.19
C HIS A 372 12.12 -26.72 -18.47
N MET A 373 12.25 -27.51 -19.53
CA MET A 373 11.29 -28.57 -19.83
C MET A 373 11.91 -29.90 -19.46
N PHE A 374 11.15 -30.69 -18.71
CA PHE A 374 11.55 -32.03 -18.31
C PHE A 374 10.59 -33.03 -18.95
N LYS A 375 11.15 -34.11 -19.47
CA LYS A 375 10.40 -35.29 -19.90
C LYS A 375 10.50 -36.31 -18.79
N ILE A 376 9.36 -36.90 -18.42
CA ILE A 376 9.33 -38.00 -17.44
C ILE A 376 9.56 -39.30 -18.21
N GLU A 377 10.65 -39.98 -17.92
CA GLU A 377 10.98 -41.29 -18.50
C GLU A 377 11.08 -42.31 -17.37
N GLY A 378 9.98 -43.03 -17.12
CA GLY A 378 9.85 -43.91 -15.95
C GLY A 378 9.79 -43.08 -14.66
N ASP A 379 10.73 -43.33 -13.74
CA ASP A 379 10.83 -42.64 -12.45
C ASP A 379 11.79 -41.42 -12.49
N ASP A 380 12.42 -41.14 -13.63
CA ASP A 380 13.44 -40.10 -13.78
C ASP A 380 12.92 -38.86 -14.54
N PHE A 381 13.42 -37.68 -14.13
CA PHE A 381 13.18 -36.40 -14.81
C PHE A 381 14.37 -36.07 -15.72
N VAL A 382 14.20 -36.22 -17.03
CA VAL A 382 15.23 -35.90 -18.02
C VAL A 382 15.02 -34.47 -18.52
N LYS A 383 16.01 -33.58 -18.32
CA LYS A 383 15.98 -32.20 -18.83
C LYS A 383 16.09 -32.25 -20.36
N VAL A 384 15.04 -31.83 -21.06
CA VAL A 384 15.03 -31.73 -22.52
C VAL A 384 15.83 -30.51 -22.94
N LYS A 385 16.80 -30.69 -23.83
CA LYS A 385 17.54 -29.55 -24.39
C LYS A 385 16.62 -28.78 -25.33
N GLU A 386 16.72 -27.45 -25.32
CA GLU A 386 15.85 -26.58 -26.14
C GLU A 386 15.94 -26.87 -27.64
N GLU A 387 17.07 -27.44 -28.09
CA GLU A 387 17.34 -27.87 -29.47
C GLU A 387 16.43 -29.03 -29.90
N GLU A 388 16.17 -30.01 -29.04
CA GLU A 388 15.40 -31.22 -29.37
C GLU A 388 13.89 -30.95 -29.57
N LEU A 389 13.42 -29.76 -29.19
CA LEU A 389 12.02 -29.36 -29.31
C LEU A 389 11.69 -28.68 -30.63
N ARG A 390 12.71 -28.24 -31.38
CA ARG A 390 12.51 -27.58 -32.68
C ARG A 390 12.43 -28.59 -33.82
N ASP A 391 13.06 -29.74 -33.69
CA ASP A 391 13.15 -30.74 -34.75
C ASP A 391 11.84 -31.51 -35.04
N GLY A 392 10.76 -31.26 -34.28
CA GLY A 392 9.47 -31.94 -34.46
C GLY A 392 8.31 -31.06 -34.93
N ALA A 393 8.54 -29.77 -35.20
CA ALA A 393 7.46 -28.82 -35.51
C ALA A 393 7.33 -28.46 -37.01
N ASP A 394 8.30 -28.86 -37.84
CA ASP A 394 8.36 -28.44 -39.26
C ASP A 394 7.91 -29.54 -40.25
N GLU A 395 7.38 -30.67 -39.78
CA GLU A 395 6.63 -31.57 -40.67
C GLU A 395 5.19 -31.06 -40.81
N ASP A 396 5.00 -30.17 -41.79
CA ASP A 396 3.69 -29.76 -42.30
C ASP A 396 2.90 -30.99 -42.76
N VAL A 397 2.17 -31.61 -41.83
CA VAL A 397 1.15 -32.60 -42.18
C VAL A 397 0.02 -31.85 -42.88
N GLU A 398 0.06 -31.89 -44.20
CA GLU A 398 -1.01 -31.42 -45.09
C GLU A 398 -2.29 -32.21 -44.73
N ILE A 399 -3.15 -31.60 -43.92
CA ILE A 399 -4.44 -32.18 -43.55
C ILE A 399 -5.33 -32.09 -44.79
N ASP A 400 -5.50 -33.20 -45.48
CA ASP A 400 -6.44 -33.34 -46.59
C ASP A 400 -7.88 -33.34 -46.03
N ILE A 401 -8.64 -32.29 -46.30
CA ILE A 401 -10.00 -32.06 -45.77
C ILE A 401 -11.08 -32.66 -46.70
N GLU A 402 -10.70 -33.39 -47.74
CA GLU A 402 -11.67 -34.07 -48.62
C GLU A 402 -11.92 -35.52 -48.21
N ASN A 403 -12.80 -35.73 -47.21
CA ASN A 403 -13.69 -36.90 -47.11
C ASN A 403 -14.81 -36.74 -46.08
#